data_AF-A0A925SM10-F1
#
_entry.id   AF-A0A925SM10-F1
#
_cell.length_a   1.000
_cell.length_b   1.000
_cell.length_c   1.000
_cell.angle_alpha   90.00
_cell.angle_beta   90.00
_cell.angle_gamma   90.00
#
_symmetry.space_group_name_H-M   'P 1'
#
loop_
_entity.id
_entity.type
_entity.pdbx_description
1 polymer ?
#
loop_
_entity_poly.entity_id
_entity_poly.type
_entity_poly.pdbx_seq_one_letter_code
_entity_poly.pdbx_strand_id
1 'polypeptide(L)'
;ACALLRDGSCSIYTDRPEACRAHHASDASVCAAHAADPAVNIDAVYIPPLRARLFAVMLGMDEAIEAAGYDDRAYDFNSALHEALTNSLCRVLWLRRKPAFPDSCLADPVA
;
A
#
# COMPACT_ATOMS: atom_id res chain seq x y z
N ALA A 1 9.66 8.23 1.62
CA ALA A 1 8.76 9.14 2.36
C ALA A 1 7.41 9.14 1.67
N CYS A 2 6.28 9.09 2.41
CA CYS A 2 4.96 8.96 1.81
C CYS A 2 4.47 10.28 1.20
N ALA A 3 4.07 10.28 -0.08
CA ALA A 3 3.58 11.47 -0.80
C ALA A 3 2.30 12.08 -0.18
N LEU A 4 1.59 11.31 0.63
CA LEU A 4 0.36 11.69 1.29
C LEU A 4 0.59 12.24 2.71
N LEU A 5 1.85 12.29 3.17
CA LEU A 5 2.21 12.88 4.45
C LEU A 5 2.34 14.40 4.29
N ARG A 6 1.60 15.17 5.08
CA ARG A 6 1.69 16.63 5.16
C ARG A 6 1.90 17.02 6.60
N ASP A 7 2.98 17.76 6.87
CA ASP A 7 3.35 18.22 8.21
C ASP A 7 3.36 17.08 9.26
N GLY A 8 3.92 15.92 8.87
CA GLY A 8 3.98 14.74 9.74
C GLY A 8 2.67 13.97 9.92
N SER A 9 1.58 14.41 9.29
CA SER A 9 0.25 13.78 9.36
C SER A 9 -0.21 13.23 8.02
N CYS A 10 -0.91 12.09 8.04
CA CYS A 10 -1.46 11.51 6.81
C CYS A 10 -2.66 12.34 6.34
N SER A 11 -2.54 12.99 5.18
CA SER A 11 -3.58 13.84 4.60
C SER A 11 -4.83 13.10 4.13
N ILE A 12 -4.75 11.77 3.96
CA ILE A 12 -5.87 10.90 3.57
C ILE A 12 -6.23 9.93 4.70
N TYR A 13 -6.08 10.32 5.97
CA TYR A 13 -6.31 9.41 7.11
C TYR A 13 -7.66 8.69 7.04
N THR A 14 -8.71 9.43 6.66
CA THR A 14 -10.08 8.92 6.47
C THR A 14 -10.22 7.97 5.29
N ASP A 15 -9.35 8.05 4.29
CA ASP A 15 -9.42 7.33 3.02
C ASP A 15 -8.25 6.37 2.83
N ARG A 16 -7.54 6.03 3.91
CA ARG A 16 -6.43 5.08 3.88
C ARG A 16 -6.88 3.75 3.24
N PRO A 17 -6.14 3.22 2.25
CA PRO A 17 -6.35 1.87 1.75
C PRO A 17 -6.28 0.85 2.87
N GLU A 18 -6.97 -0.28 2.72
CA GLU A 18 -6.99 -1.34 3.74
C GLU A 18 -5.59 -1.84 4.10
N ALA A 19 -4.66 -1.89 3.14
CA ALA A 19 -3.25 -2.18 3.38
C ALA A 19 -2.64 -1.22 4.44
N CYS A 20 -2.89 0.09 4.31
CA CYS A 20 -2.44 1.08 5.29
C CYS A 20 -3.22 1.02 6.62
N ARG A 21 -4.45 0.49 6.62
CA ARG A 21 -5.25 0.30 7.85
C ARG A 21 -4.85 -0.93 8.65
N ALA A 22 -4.28 -1.94 7.99
CA ALA A 22 -3.73 -3.09 8.69
C ALA A 22 -2.45 -2.75 9.47
N HIS A 23 -1.74 -1.68 9.10
CA HIS A 23 -0.59 -1.14 9.83
C HIS A 23 -1.03 -0.23 10.99
N HIS A 24 -1.86 -0.76 11.87
CA HIS A 24 -2.24 -0.12 13.14
C HIS A 24 -1.91 -1.05 14.28
N ALA A 25 -1.28 -0.53 15.34
CA ALA A 25 -1.18 -1.25 16.59
C ALA A 25 -2.59 -1.44 17.16
N SER A 26 -2.99 -2.69 17.38
CA SER A 26 -4.22 -3.01 18.12
C SER A 26 -4.08 -2.74 19.63
N ASP A 27 -2.89 -2.34 20.08
CA ASP A 27 -2.55 -2.01 21.46
C ASP A 27 -1.91 -0.61 21.55
N ALA A 28 -2.58 0.30 22.27
CA ALA A 28 -2.12 1.66 22.47
C ALA A 28 -0.80 1.74 23.27
N SER A 29 -0.52 0.76 24.14
CA SER A 29 0.72 0.72 24.92
C SER A 29 1.94 0.43 24.04
N VAL A 30 1.79 -0.50 23.07
CA VAL A 30 2.85 -0.80 22.10
C VAL A 30 3.03 0.34 21.10
N CYS A 31 1.94 1.01 20.71
CA CYS A 31 2.01 2.24 19.93
C CYS A 31 2.85 3.33 20.64
N ALA A 32 2.57 3.57 21.92
CA ALA A 32 3.32 4.54 22.72
C ALA A 32 4.79 4.13 22.92
N ALA A 33 5.05 2.83 23.13
CA ALA A 33 6.41 2.30 23.26
C ALA A 33 7.21 2.47 21.97
N HIS A 34 6.62 2.18 20.80
CA HIS A 34 7.25 2.40 19.50
C HIS A 34 7.50 3.88 19.21
N ALA A 35 6.58 4.77 19.62
CA ALA A 35 6.78 6.20 19.49
C ALA A 35 7.96 6.72 20.35
N ALA A 36 8.24 6.08 21.49
CA ALA A 36 9.37 6.41 22.35
C ALA A 36 10.68 5.73 21.90
N ASP A 37 10.59 4.52 21.35
CA ASP A 37 11.71 3.71 20.87
C ASP A 37 11.32 3.00 19.56
N PRO A 38 11.84 3.47 18.40
CA PRO A 38 11.58 2.86 17.10
C PRO A 38 12.01 1.39 16.97
N ALA A 39 12.86 0.87 17.89
CA ALA A 39 13.25 -0.54 17.90
C ALA A 39 12.12 -1.47 18.36
N VAL A 40 11.09 -0.95 19.05
CA VAL A 40 9.90 -1.74 19.41
C VAL A 40 9.16 -2.10 18.13
N ASN A 41 8.96 -3.40 17.88
CA ASN A 41 8.26 -3.86 16.69
C ASN A 41 6.76 -3.63 16.79
N ILE A 42 6.27 -2.53 16.21
CA ILE A 42 4.84 -2.19 16.18
C ILE A 42 4.01 -3.15 15.32
N ASP A 43 4.62 -3.80 14.32
CA ASP A 43 3.95 -4.75 13.43
C ASP A 43 3.64 -6.09 14.11
N ALA A 44 4.22 -6.36 15.29
CA ALA A 44 3.91 -7.54 16.08
C ALA A 44 2.48 -7.50 16.67
N VAL A 45 1.85 -6.32 16.71
CA VAL A 45 0.55 -6.13 17.37
C VAL A 45 -0.52 -5.75 16.37
N TYR A 46 -1.19 -6.76 15.83
CA TYR A 46 -2.28 -6.64 14.88
C TYR A 46 -3.50 -7.42 15.33
N ILE A 47 -4.63 -7.25 14.64
CA ILE A 47 -5.84 -8.07 14.84
C ILE A 47 -5.78 -9.24 13.85
N PRO A 48 -5.49 -10.49 14.28
CA PRO A 48 -5.31 -11.61 13.36
C PRO A 48 -6.46 -11.85 12.38
N PRO A 49 -7.74 -11.86 12.81
CA PRO A 49 -8.84 -12.07 11.87
C PRO A 49 -8.99 -10.94 10.85
N LEU A 50 -8.61 -9.70 11.20
CA LEU A 50 -8.64 -8.58 10.25
C LEU A 50 -7.54 -8.74 9.20
N ARG A 51 -6.32 -9.07 9.63
CA ARG A 51 -5.18 -9.29 8.74
C ARG A 51 -5.44 -10.46 7.77
N ALA A 52 -6.00 -11.57 8.27
CA ALA A 52 -6.37 -12.71 7.43
C ALA A 52 -7.42 -12.34 6.36
N ARG A 53 -8.44 -11.54 6.72
CA ARG A 53 -9.47 -11.08 5.76
C ARG A 53 -8.88 -10.14 4.71
N LEU A 54 -8.01 -9.21 5.12
CA LEU A 54 -7.32 -8.34 4.19
C LEU A 54 -6.52 -9.15 3.17
N PHE A 55 -5.72 -10.12 3.63
CA PHE A 55 -4.94 -10.98 2.73
C PHE A 55 -5.83 -11.74 1.75
N ALA A 56 -6.96 -12.29 2.21
CA ALA A 56 -7.89 -12.99 1.33
C ALA A 56 -8.48 -12.07 0.24
N VAL A 57 -8.82 -10.83 0.59
CA VAL A 57 -9.33 -9.84 -0.37
C VAL A 57 -8.24 -9.43 -1.37
N MET A 58 -7.03 -9.14 -0.88
CA MET A 58 -5.92 -8.76 -1.76
C MET A 58 -5.56 -9.88 -2.74
N LEU A 59 -5.44 -11.12 -2.27
CA LEU A 59 -5.17 -12.27 -3.13
C LEU A 59 -6.24 -12.43 -4.22
N GLY A 60 -7.52 -12.34 -3.85
CA GLY A 60 -8.60 -12.44 -4.83
C GLY A 60 -8.63 -11.27 -5.82
N MET A 61 -8.20 -10.07 -5.41
CA MET A 61 -8.04 -8.93 -6.31
C MET A 61 -6.89 -9.15 -7.28
N ASP A 62 -5.74 -9.63 -6.81
CA ASP A 62 -4.56 -9.91 -7.63
C ASP A 62 -4.87 -10.97 -8.69
N GLU A 63 -5.48 -12.10 -8.29
CA GLU A 63 -5.93 -13.15 -9.22
C GLU A 63 -6.93 -12.62 -10.26
N ALA A 64 -7.86 -11.75 -9.85
CA ALA A 64 -8.85 -11.17 -10.77
C ALA A 64 -8.22 -10.17 -11.77
N ILE A 65 -7.24 -9.38 -11.33
CA ILE A 65 -6.48 -8.44 -12.17
C ILE A 65 -5.67 -9.21 -13.21
N GLU A 66 -4.92 -10.23 -12.78
CA GLU A 66 -4.13 -11.11 -13.64
C GLU A 66 -5.03 -11.82 -14.67
N ALA A 67 -6.10 -12.48 -14.21
CA ALA A 67 -7.02 -13.23 -15.09
C ALA A 67 -7.74 -12.33 -16.11
N ALA A 68 -7.98 -11.06 -15.78
CA ALA A 68 -8.56 -10.08 -16.71
C ALA A 68 -7.53 -9.45 -17.67
N GLY A 69 -6.25 -9.82 -17.53
CA GLY A 69 -5.12 -9.37 -18.34
C GLY A 69 -4.72 -7.93 -18.06
N TYR A 70 -5.05 -7.37 -16.89
CA TYR A 70 -4.54 -6.07 -16.50
C TYR A 70 -3.07 -6.16 -16.10
N ASP A 71 -2.41 -5.01 -15.96
CA ASP A 71 -1.05 -4.96 -15.41
C ASP A 71 -1.09 -5.38 -13.93
N ASP A 72 -0.53 -6.56 -13.64
CA ASP A 72 -0.49 -7.26 -12.37
C ASP A 72 0.86 -7.11 -11.65
N ARG A 73 1.77 -6.31 -12.20
CA ARG A 73 3.11 -6.11 -11.63
C ARG A 73 3.03 -5.40 -10.28
N ALA A 74 3.93 -5.79 -9.37
CA ALA A 74 4.10 -5.13 -8.09
C ALA A 74 4.91 -3.84 -8.23
N TYR A 75 4.36 -2.75 -7.73
CA TYR A 75 4.96 -1.41 -7.77
C TYR A 75 5.18 -0.85 -6.37
N ASP A 76 6.24 -0.06 -6.19
CA ASP A 76 6.38 0.79 -5.03
C ASP A 76 5.23 1.82 -5.03
N PHE A 77 4.44 1.79 -3.97
CA PHE A 77 3.23 2.59 -3.86
C PHE A 77 3.51 4.10 -4.00
N ASN A 78 4.63 4.60 -3.48
CA ASN A 78 4.90 6.04 -3.47
C ASN A 78 5.26 6.56 -4.87
N SER A 79 6.17 5.87 -5.57
CA SER A 79 6.58 6.23 -6.92
C SER A 79 5.44 6.04 -7.93
N ALA A 80 4.67 4.94 -7.83
CA ALA A 80 3.51 4.71 -8.68
C ALA A 80 2.38 5.71 -8.43
N LEU A 81 2.09 6.06 -7.17
CA LEU A 81 1.09 7.09 -6.85
C LEU A 81 1.52 8.46 -7.37
N HIS A 82 2.79 8.81 -7.22
CA HIS A 82 3.32 10.06 -7.78
C HIS A 82 3.09 10.11 -9.29
N GLU A 83 3.47 9.06 -10.01
CA GLU A 83 3.28 8.96 -11.46
C GLU A 83 1.79 9.02 -11.85
N ALA A 84 0.92 8.32 -11.14
CA ALA A 84 -0.53 8.35 -11.39
C ALA A 84 -1.14 9.76 -11.25
N LEU A 85 -0.61 10.57 -10.33
CA LEU A 85 -1.10 11.92 -10.05
C LEU A 85 -0.53 12.98 -11.01
N THR A 86 0.66 12.75 -11.58
CA THR A 86 1.35 13.71 -12.45
C THR A 86 1.30 13.33 -13.94
N ASN A 87 0.99 12.08 -14.26
CA ASN A 87 0.94 11.54 -15.61
C ASN A 87 -0.40 10.84 -15.92
N SER A 88 -1.28 11.56 -16.62
CA SER A 88 -2.59 11.03 -17.04
C SER A 88 -2.53 9.81 -17.97
N LEU A 89 -1.38 9.54 -18.61
CA LEU A 89 -1.19 8.41 -19.52
C LEU A 89 -1.26 7.06 -18.77
N CYS A 90 -0.88 7.02 -17.48
CA CYS A 90 -0.88 5.80 -16.68
C CYS A 90 -2.26 5.12 -16.67
N ARG A 91 -3.32 5.91 -16.45
CA ARG A 91 -4.70 5.42 -16.48
C ARG A 91 -5.07 4.86 -17.85
N VAL A 92 -4.64 5.52 -18.94
CA VAL A 92 -4.93 5.08 -20.31
C VAL A 92 -4.22 3.76 -20.62
N LEU A 93 -2.97 3.60 -20.17
CA LEU A 93 -2.21 2.36 -20.34
C LEU A 93 -2.85 1.22 -19.55
N TRP A 94 -3.19 1.45 -18.28
CA TRP A 94 -3.84 0.45 -17.44
C TRP A 94 -5.16 -0.03 -18.02
N LEU A 95 -6.04 0.89 -18.46
CA LEU A 95 -7.30 0.55 -19.14
C LEU A 95 -7.10 -0.19 -20.46
N ARG A 96 -5.93 -0.06 -21.08
CA ARG A 96 -5.53 -0.78 -22.30
C ARG A 96 -4.76 -2.07 -21.99
N ARG A 97 -4.76 -2.55 -20.75
CA ARG A 97 -4.05 -3.78 -20.35
C ARG A 97 -2.55 -3.71 -20.65
N LYS A 98 -1.98 -2.52 -20.50
CA LYS A 98 -0.55 -2.28 -20.68
C LYS A 98 0.07 -1.88 -19.35
N PRO A 99 1.40 -2.04 -19.24
CA PRO A 99 2.22 -1.36 -18.26
C PRO A 99 1.72 0.02 -17.84
N ALA A 100 1.16 0.15 -16.63
CA ALA A 100 0.57 1.39 -16.14
C ALA A 100 1.64 2.40 -15.74
N PHE A 101 2.73 1.92 -15.15
CA PHE A 101 3.85 2.72 -14.65
C PHE A 101 5.18 2.27 -15.26
N PRO A 102 6.18 3.17 -15.34
CA PRO A 102 7.52 2.82 -15.79
C PRO A 102 8.20 1.83 -14.83
N ASP A 103 9.19 1.11 -15.33
CA ASP A 103 9.89 0.08 -14.54
C ASP A 103 10.66 0.66 -13.34
N SER A 104 10.97 1.96 -13.34
CA SER A 104 11.52 2.68 -12.19
C SER A 104 10.59 2.72 -10.97
N CYS A 105 9.31 2.41 -11.16
CA CYS A 105 8.32 2.33 -10.08
C CYS A 105 8.15 0.90 -9.54
N LEU A 106 8.81 -0.12 -10.10
CA LEU A 106 8.64 -1.50 -9.64
C LEU A 106 9.04 -1.62 -8.16
N ALA A 107 8.30 -2.45 -7.43
CA ALA A 107 8.65 -2.76 -6.05
C ALA A 107 9.95 -3.57 -6.01
N ASP A 108 10.72 -3.41 -4.94
CA ASP A 108 11.88 -4.26 -4.71
C ASP A 108 11.43 -5.73 -4.55
N PRO A 109 12.07 -6.70 -5.23
CA PRO A 109 11.65 -8.10 -5.22
C PRO A 109 11.83 -8.81 -3.86
N VAL A 110 12.20 -8.09 -2.80
CA VAL A 110 12.51 -8.62 -1.44
C VAL A 110 11.58 -8.01 -0.36
N ALA A 111 10.52 -7.30 -0.75
CA ALA A 111 9.54 -6.76 0.19
C ALA A 111 8.56 -7.84 0.72
#